data_AF-A0A200PS73-F1
#
_entry.id   AF-A0A200PS73-F1
#
_cell.length_a   1.000
_cell.length_b   1.000
_cell.length_c   1.000
_cell.angle_alpha   90.00
_cell.angle_beta   90.00
_cell.angle_gamma   90.00
#
_symmetry.space_group_name_H-M   'P 1'
#
loop_
_entity.id
_entity.type
_entity.pdbx_description
1 polymer ?
#
loop_
_entity_poly.entity_id
_entity_poly.type
_entity_poly.pdbx_seq_one_letter_code
_entity_poly.pdbx_strand_id
1 'polypeptide(L)'
;MSTMETMYFFLISLPLFVLSSLLLITRKKKMNLPPSPLALPIIGHLHLIKKPLYQTLSTISNRYGSILFLQFGSSLQMFCNIRAEEVQSMIRRLIYRSAAGTDGGNEYGSVEMKPAFLELMLNIMMRVMAGKRYYGDGDEVTELDEANRERETERDV
;
A
#
# COMPACT_ATOMS: atom_id res chain seq x y z
N MET A 1 43.27 22.98 -41.08
CA MET A 1 42.11 23.75 -40.62
C MET A 1 41.14 22.81 -39.92
N SER A 2 41.26 22.45 -38.65
CA SER A 2 42.43 22.28 -37.77
C SER A 2 41.93 21.29 -36.70
N THR A 3 42.59 20.16 -36.51
CA THR A 3 42.26 19.15 -35.46
C THR A 3 42.23 19.74 -34.05
N MET A 4 42.94 20.86 -33.86
CA MET A 4 42.93 21.65 -32.64
C MET A 4 41.56 22.29 -32.36
N GLU A 5 40.87 22.81 -33.39
CA GLU A 5 39.55 23.43 -33.24
C GLU A 5 38.52 22.41 -32.73
N THR A 6 38.51 21.20 -33.31
CA THR A 6 37.62 20.13 -32.87
C THR A 6 37.91 19.71 -31.42
N MET A 7 39.17 19.75 -31.00
CA MET A 7 39.55 19.43 -29.62
C MET A 7 39.00 20.45 -28.60
N TYR A 8 39.01 21.74 -28.96
CA TYR A 8 38.43 22.80 -28.12
C TYR A 8 36.90 22.70 -27.99
N PHE A 9 36.18 22.31 -29.06
CA PHE A 9 34.73 22.09 -29.00
C PHE A 9 34.33 20.97 -28.02
N PHE A 10 35.12 19.88 -27.94
CA PHE A 10 34.88 18.80 -26.98
C PHE A 10 35.17 19.22 -25.52
N LEU A 11 36.23 20.01 -25.32
CA LEU A 11 36.61 20.54 -24.00
C LEU A 11 35.52 21.42 -23.38
N ILE A 12 34.80 22.19 -24.20
CA ILE A 12 33.74 23.10 -23.74
C ILE A 12 32.37 22.41 -23.66
N SER A 13 32.04 21.53 -24.61
CA SER A 13 30.72 20.89 -24.66
C SER A 13 30.46 19.91 -23.52
N LEU A 14 31.48 19.18 -23.07
CA LEU A 14 31.36 18.19 -22.00
C LEU A 14 30.94 18.81 -20.64
N PRO A 15 31.62 19.85 -20.12
CA PRO A 15 31.16 20.54 -18.90
C PRO A 15 29.82 21.25 -19.10
N LEU A 16 29.55 21.82 -20.29
CA LEU A 16 28.26 22.46 -20.58
C LEU A 16 27.10 21.47 -20.51
N PHE A 17 27.32 20.25 -21.04
CA PHE A 17 26.35 19.16 -20.99
C PHE A 17 26.12 18.65 -19.56
N VAL A 18 27.20 18.49 -18.78
CA VAL A 18 27.09 18.11 -17.36
C VAL A 18 26.36 19.18 -16.56
N LEU A 19 26.67 20.47 -16.78
CA LEU A 19 26.02 21.59 -16.09
C LEU A 19 24.54 21.70 -16.47
N SER A 20 24.20 21.52 -17.76
CA SER A 20 22.82 21.49 -18.26
C SER A 20 22.03 20.32 -17.67
N SER A 21 22.62 19.11 -17.65
CA SER A 21 22.05 17.94 -17.01
C SER A 21 21.81 18.17 -15.51
N LEU A 22 22.78 18.75 -14.79
CA LEU A 22 22.65 19.08 -13.37
C LEU A 22 21.57 20.14 -13.12
N LEU A 23 21.46 21.15 -14.00
CA LEU A 23 20.39 22.15 -13.98
C LEU A 23 19.01 21.52 -14.23
N LEU A 24 18.90 20.55 -15.13
CA LEU A 24 17.65 19.83 -15.40
C LEU A 24 17.27 18.89 -14.24
N ILE A 25 18.25 18.24 -13.62
CA ILE A 25 18.05 17.38 -12.44
C ILE A 25 17.59 18.21 -11.22
N THR A 26 18.13 19.42 -11.05
CA THR A 26 17.74 20.34 -9.98
C THR A 26 16.44 21.10 -10.28
N ARG A 27 16.08 21.27 -11.56
CA ARG A 27 14.78 21.79 -12.01
C ARG A 27 13.64 20.76 -11.93
N LYS A 28 13.60 19.94 -10.87
CA LYS A 28 12.36 19.24 -10.54
C LYS A 28 11.30 20.29 -10.17
N LYS A 29 10.29 20.37 -11.03
CA LYS A 29 9.18 21.31 -10.99
C LYS A 29 8.56 21.32 -9.59
N LYS A 30 8.54 22.47 -8.93
CA LYS A 30 7.67 22.70 -7.76
C LYS A 30 6.23 22.63 -8.27
N MET A 31 5.61 21.47 -8.15
CA MET A 31 4.17 21.35 -8.34
C MET A 31 3.50 22.01 -7.15
N ASN A 32 2.42 22.76 -7.38
CA ASN A 32 1.53 23.32 -6.36
C ASN A 32 0.75 22.19 -5.69
N LEU A 33 1.48 21.26 -5.09
CA LEU A 33 0.91 20.15 -4.35
C LEU A 33 0.33 20.73 -3.06
N PRO A 34 -0.85 20.26 -2.63
CA PRO A 34 -1.33 20.56 -1.30
C PRO A 34 -0.24 20.19 -0.29
N PRO A 35 -0.14 20.91 0.85
CA PRO A 35 0.90 20.70 1.84
C PRO A 35 0.94 19.23 2.24
N SER A 36 1.93 18.50 1.71
CA SER A 36 2.10 17.07 2.00
C SER A 36 3.05 16.93 3.19
N PRO A 37 2.79 15.97 4.07
CA PRO A 37 3.75 15.60 5.10
C PRO A 37 5.11 15.21 4.49
N LEU A 38 6.15 15.14 5.34
CA LEU A 38 7.49 14.78 4.88
C LEU A 38 7.51 13.33 4.36
N ALA A 39 7.85 13.13 3.09
CA ALA A 39 7.93 11.80 2.49
C ALA A 39 9.38 11.26 2.56
N LEU A 40 9.56 10.05 3.10
CA LEU A 40 10.86 9.37 3.09
C LEU A 40 11.20 8.85 1.68
N PRO A 41 12.47 8.84 1.26
CA PRO A 41 12.86 8.18 0.01
C PRO A 41 12.47 6.69 0.07
N ILE A 42 11.91 6.16 -1.03
CA ILE A 42 11.44 4.77 -1.23
C ILE A 42 10.10 4.45 -0.54
N ILE A 43 9.96 4.75 0.75
CA ILE A 43 8.77 4.43 1.57
C ILE A 43 7.68 5.51 1.42
N GLY A 44 8.07 6.77 1.18
CA GLY A 44 7.16 7.89 1.10
C GLY A 44 6.48 8.17 2.44
N HIS A 45 5.15 8.26 2.41
CA HIS A 45 4.30 8.54 3.58
C HIS A 45 3.87 7.28 4.36
N LEU A 46 4.35 6.09 3.98
CA LEU A 46 3.98 4.81 4.62
C LEU A 46 4.18 4.80 6.12
N HIS A 47 5.24 5.46 6.59
CA HIS A 47 5.58 5.51 8.01
C HIS A 47 4.47 6.14 8.88
N LEU A 48 3.55 6.89 8.27
CA LEU A 48 2.40 7.49 8.94
C LEU A 48 1.21 6.53 9.08
N ILE A 49 1.19 5.43 8.32
CA ILE A 49 0.06 4.51 8.26
C ILE A 49 0.22 3.45 9.35
N LYS A 50 -0.58 3.58 10.43
CA LYS A 50 -0.68 2.60 11.52
C LYS A 50 -1.97 1.79 11.41
N LYS A 51 -2.03 0.64 12.10
CA LYS A 51 -3.27 -0.13 12.27
C LYS A 51 -4.21 0.60 13.26
N PRO A 52 -5.53 0.63 13.03
CA PRO A 52 -6.22 0.18 11.82
C PRO A 52 -6.14 1.24 10.70
N LEU A 53 -5.95 0.77 9.47
CA LEU A 53 -5.55 1.61 8.35
C LEU A 53 -6.61 2.66 7.97
N TYR A 54 -7.90 2.32 8.08
CA TYR A 54 -9.01 3.21 7.73
C TYR A 54 -9.10 4.43 8.67
N GLN A 55 -8.79 4.26 9.96
CA GLN A 55 -8.78 5.35 10.94
C GLN A 55 -7.61 6.29 10.69
N THR A 56 -6.46 5.74 10.31
CA THR A 56 -5.30 6.55 10.00
C THR A 56 -5.52 7.37 8.73
N LEU A 57 -6.12 6.77 7.69
CA LEU A 57 -6.52 7.50 6.49
C LEU A 57 -7.57 8.58 6.77
N SER A 58 -8.58 8.30 7.60
CA SER A 58 -9.59 9.31 7.96
C SER A 58 -8.96 10.47 8.76
N THR A 59 -8.05 10.18 9.69
CA THR A 59 -7.35 11.18 10.49
C THR A 59 -6.44 12.06 9.64
N ILE A 60 -5.69 11.46 8.71
CA ILE A 60 -4.82 12.21 7.80
C ILE A 60 -5.68 13.06 6.85
N SER A 61 -6.79 12.52 6.33
CA SER A 61 -7.71 13.28 5.48
C SER A 61 -8.33 14.47 6.21
N ASN A 62 -8.68 14.31 7.49
CA ASN A 62 -9.24 15.39 8.28
C ASN A 62 -8.21 16.49 8.61
N ARG A 63 -6.93 16.12 8.72
CA ARG A 63 -5.83 17.04 9.04
C ARG A 63 -5.27 17.79 7.83
N TYR A 64 -5.21 17.16 6.67
CA TYR A 64 -4.55 17.69 5.47
C TYR A 64 -5.50 17.96 4.29
N GLY A 65 -6.78 17.61 4.42
CA GLY A 65 -7.84 17.84 3.42
C GLY A 65 -8.22 16.60 2.60
N SER A 66 -9.28 16.71 1.80
CA SER A 66 -9.84 15.60 0.99
C SER A 66 -8.92 15.10 -0.13
N ILE A 67 -7.84 15.81 -0.46
CA ILE A 67 -6.94 15.45 -1.56
C ILE A 67 -5.52 15.31 -1.00
N LEU A 68 -5.10 14.07 -0.81
CA LEU A 68 -3.79 13.71 -0.30
C LEU A 68 -2.98 13.01 -1.39
N PHE A 69 -1.78 13.53 -1.67
CA PHE A 69 -0.87 12.90 -2.63
C PHE A 69 0.04 11.91 -1.89
N LEU A 70 -0.44 10.68 -1.70
CA LEU A 70 0.34 9.59 -1.11
C LEU A 70 1.22 8.96 -2.21
N GLN A 71 2.48 9.37 -2.25
CA GLN A 71 3.46 8.75 -3.13
C GLN A 71 3.98 7.45 -2.49
N PHE A 72 3.57 6.32 -3.06
CA PHE A 72 4.17 5.01 -2.85
C PHE A 72 5.17 4.80 -3.99
N GLY A 73 6.46 4.58 -3.70
CA GLY A 73 7.54 4.56 -4.71
C GLY A 73 7.47 3.41 -5.73
N SER A 74 8.62 2.99 -6.26
CA SER A 74 8.82 1.90 -7.24
C SER A 74 8.34 0.50 -6.82
N SER A 75 7.68 0.40 -5.67
CA SER A 75 7.13 -0.80 -5.05
C SER A 75 6.00 -1.47 -5.84
N LEU A 76 5.22 -0.73 -6.65
CA LEU A 76 4.03 -1.28 -7.30
C LEU A 76 4.34 -2.44 -8.26
N GLN A 77 5.49 -2.41 -8.95
CA GLN A 77 5.89 -3.49 -9.85
C GLN A 77 6.44 -4.70 -9.07
N MET A 78 7.17 -4.47 -7.98
CA MET A 78 7.81 -5.51 -7.17
C MET A 78 6.81 -6.41 -6.43
N PHE A 79 5.62 -5.88 -6.12
CA PHE A 79 4.60 -6.57 -5.34
C PHE A 79 3.50 -7.25 -6.18
N CYS A 80 3.77 -7.56 -7.46
CA CYS A 80 2.81 -8.28 -8.30
C CYS A 80 2.44 -9.66 -7.73
N ASN A 81 3.40 -10.40 -7.18
CA ASN A 81 3.20 -11.70 -6.56
C ASN A 81 2.31 -11.59 -5.31
N ILE A 82 2.53 -10.56 -4.49
CA ILE A 82 1.69 -10.28 -3.31
C ILE A 82 0.23 -10.05 -3.72
N ARG A 83 -0.01 -9.26 -4.77
CA ARG A 83 -1.39 -9.04 -5.26
C ARG A 83 -2.04 -10.34 -5.71
N ALA A 84 -1.30 -11.18 -6.43
CA ALA A 84 -1.81 -12.47 -6.88
C ALA A 84 -2.18 -13.38 -5.69
N GLU A 85 -1.32 -13.46 -4.67
CA GLU A 85 -1.59 -14.25 -3.45
C GLU A 85 -2.82 -13.75 -2.68
N GLU A 86 -2.98 -12.43 -2.53
CA GLU A 86 -4.14 -11.87 -1.84
C GLU A 86 -5.43 -12.02 -2.63
N VAL A 87 -5.39 -11.89 -3.96
CA VAL A 87 -6.54 -12.18 -4.84
C VAL A 87 -6.94 -13.64 -4.73
N GLN A 88 -5.99 -14.57 -4.77
CA GLN A 88 -6.27 -16.00 -4.57
C GLN A 88 -6.89 -16.27 -3.19
N SER A 89 -6.39 -15.62 -2.14
CA SER A 89 -6.94 -15.75 -0.80
C SER A 89 -8.36 -15.21 -0.70
N MET A 90 -8.68 -14.08 -1.37
CA MET A 90 -10.04 -13.57 -1.44
C MET A 90 -10.96 -14.55 -2.17
N ILE A 91 -10.57 -15.05 -3.35
CA ILE A 91 -11.36 -16.03 -4.11
C ILE A 91 -11.68 -17.26 -3.26
N ARG A 92 -10.68 -17.81 -2.55
CA ARG A 92 -10.90 -18.95 -1.63
C ARG A 92 -11.91 -18.61 -0.53
N ARG A 93 -11.83 -17.43 0.08
CA ARG A 93 -12.78 -16.97 1.11
C ARG A 93 -14.20 -16.82 0.54
N LEU A 94 -14.34 -16.29 -0.67
CA LEU A 94 -15.65 -16.16 -1.30
C LEU A 94 -16.27 -17.53 -1.62
N ILE A 95 -15.48 -18.46 -2.16
CA ILE A 95 -15.93 -19.83 -2.45
C ILE A 95 -16.35 -20.54 -1.15
N TYR A 96 -15.53 -20.44 -0.10
CA TYR A 96 -15.86 -21.03 1.20
C TYR A 96 -17.14 -20.43 1.80
N ARG A 97 -17.28 -19.10 1.79
CA ARG A 97 -18.50 -18.43 2.27
C ARG A 97 -19.73 -18.80 1.45
N SER A 98 -19.58 -18.94 0.13
CA SER A 98 -20.69 -19.40 -0.73
C SER A 98 -21.09 -20.85 -0.46
N ALA A 99 -20.14 -21.72 -0.10
CA ALA A 99 -20.38 -23.13 0.22
C ALA A 99 -20.90 -23.35 1.65
N ALA A 100 -20.61 -22.44 2.57
CA ALA A 100 -21.14 -22.48 3.94
C ALA A 100 -22.58 -21.95 4.05
N GLY A 101 -23.03 -21.14 3.08
CA GLY A 101 -24.38 -20.57 3.02
C GLY A 101 -25.44 -21.47 2.37
N THR A 102 -25.07 -22.66 1.89
CA THR A 102 -26.01 -23.66 1.33
C THR A 102 -26.69 -24.45 2.45
N ASP A 103 -27.51 -23.77 3.24
CA ASP A 103 -28.56 -24.40 4.05
C ASP A 103 -29.90 -23.81 3.59
N GLY A 104 -30.61 -24.54 2.73
CA GLY A 104 -31.92 -24.15 2.22
C GLY A 104 -31.95 -23.56 0.80
N GLY A 105 -31.93 -24.43 -0.21
CA GLY A 105 -32.65 -24.25 -1.48
C GLY A 105 -32.21 -23.16 -2.48
N ASN A 106 -31.32 -22.25 -2.11
CA ASN A 106 -30.82 -21.23 -3.04
C ASN A 106 -29.49 -21.68 -3.66
N GLU A 107 -29.54 -22.05 -4.94
CA GLU A 107 -28.44 -22.65 -5.72
C GLU A 107 -27.24 -21.69 -5.93
N TYR A 108 -27.37 -20.41 -5.56
CA TYR A 108 -26.32 -19.41 -5.62
C TYR A 108 -26.24 -18.61 -4.30
N GLY A 109 -25.24 -18.90 -3.48
CA GLY A 109 -24.91 -18.08 -2.31
C GLY A 109 -24.55 -16.65 -2.75
N SER A 110 -25.41 -15.68 -2.43
CA SER A 110 -25.17 -14.28 -2.75
C SER A 110 -24.01 -13.75 -1.88
N VAL A 111 -22.93 -13.32 -2.52
CA VAL A 111 -21.76 -12.76 -1.86
C VAL A 111 -21.71 -11.26 -2.11
N GLU A 112 -21.68 -10.47 -1.05
CA GLU A 112 -21.49 -9.03 -1.16
C GLU A 112 -20.05 -8.70 -1.58
N MET A 113 -19.89 -8.23 -2.82
CA MET A 113 -18.57 -7.95 -3.39
C MET A 113 -17.90 -6.68 -2.83
N LYS A 114 -18.70 -5.68 -2.43
CA LYS A 114 -18.18 -4.39 -1.91
C LYS A 114 -17.22 -4.56 -0.72
N PRO A 115 -17.60 -5.25 0.37
CA PRO A 115 -16.68 -5.50 1.48
C PRO A 115 -15.50 -6.41 1.06
N ALA A 116 -15.71 -7.39 0.19
CA ALA A 116 -14.64 -8.28 -0.28
C ALA A 116 -13.51 -7.53 -1.02
N PHE A 117 -13.85 -6.56 -1.87
CA PHE A 117 -12.86 -5.71 -2.53
C PHE A 117 -12.12 -4.80 -1.54
N LEU A 118 -12.80 -4.29 -0.52
CA LEU A 118 -12.18 -3.47 0.51
C LEU A 118 -11.21 -4.28 1.37
N GLU A 119 -11.60 -5.49 1.80
CA GLU A 119 -10.72 -6.43 2.49
C GLU A 119 -9.46 -6.75 1.67
N LEU A 120 -9.61 -6.99 0.36
CA LEU A 120 -8.47 -7.23 -0.53
C LEU A 120 -7.56 -6.02 -0.64
N MET A 121 -8.11 -4.82 -0.85
CA MET A 121 -7.29 -3.61 -0.95
C MET A 121 -6.53 -3.35 0.35
N LEU A 122 -7.18 -3.53 1.51
CA LEU A 122 -6.54 -3.40 2.82
C LEU A 122 -5.46 -4.47 3.04
N ASN A 123 -5.71 -5.71 2.64
CA ASN A 123 -4.73 -6.80 2.75
C ASN A 123 -3.51 -6.59 1.86
N ILE A 124 -3.72 -6.20 0.59
CA ILE A 124 -2.63 -5.85 -0.32
C ILE A 124 -1.84 -4.69 0.26
N MET A 125 -2.53 -3.64 0.72
CA MET A 125 -1.86 -2.46 1.25
C MET A 125 -1.06 -2.78 2.50
N MET A 126 -1.62 -3.50 3.47
CA MET A 126 -0.91 -3.90 4.69
C MET A 126 0.21 -4.90 4.42
N ARG A 127 0.08 -5.80 3.44
CA ARG A 127 1.16 -6.72 3.08
C ARG A 127 2.30 -6.01 2.37
N VAL A 128 2.00 -5.02 1.55
CA VAL A 128 2.99 -4.13 0.91
C VAL A 128 3.68 -3.23 1.94
N MET A 129 2.94 -2.70 2.91
CA MET A 129 3.44 -1.69 3.86
C MET A 129 4.12 -2.28 5.10
N ALA A 130 3.50 -3.30 5.70
CA ALA A 130 3.88 -3.88 6.98
C ALA A 130 4.32 -5.35 6.87
N GLY A 131 4.25 -5.95 5.67
CA GLY A 131 4.55 -7.38 5.45
C GLY A 131 3.48 -8.34 5.98
N LYS A 132 2.43 -7.83 6.64
CA LYS A 132 1.39 -8.62 7.33
C LYS A 132 0.04 -8.46 6.67
N ARG A 133 -0.80 -9.50 6.76
CA ARG A 133 -2.20 -9.43 6.34
C ARG A 133 -2.98 -8.58 7.33
N TYR A 134 -4.00 -7.87 6.84
CA TYR A 134 -4.92 -7.12 7.68
C TYR A 134 -5.99 -8.06 8.25
N TYR A 135 -6.55 -8.92 7.40
CA TYR A 135 -7.47 -9.99 7.74
C TYR A 135 -6.83 -11.37 7.54
N GLY A 136 -6.89 -12.22 8.59
CA GLY A 136 -6.45 -13.63 8.55
C GLY A 136 -5.07 -13.95 9.16
N ASP A 137 -4.47 -13.04 9.94
CA ASP A 137 -3.18 -13.26 10.65
C ASP A 137 -3.28 -12.94 12.16
N GLY A 138 -4.46 -12.55 12.67
CA GLY A 138 -4.58 -12.04 14.05
C GLY A 138 -5.93 -12.21 14.73
N ASP A 139 -7.03 -12.35 13.99
CA ASP A 139 -8.34 -12.40 14.65
C ASP A 139 -8.65 -13.79 15.24
N GLU A 140 -8.16 -14.88 14.63
CA GLU A 140 -8.36 -16.23 15.20
C GLU A 140 -7.60 -16.44 16.52
N VAL A 141 -6.36 -15.95 16.63
CA VAL A 141 -5.54 -16.16 17.84
C VAL A 141 -6.01 -15.25 18.98
N THR A 142 -6.45 -14.03 18.68
CA THR A 142 -6.89 -13.08 19.71
C THR A 142 -8.29 -13.41 20.24
N GLU A 143 -9.22 -13.85 19.38
CA GLU A 143 -10.56 -14.29 19.82
C GLU A 143 -10.52 -15.64 20.55
N LEU A 144 -9.64 -16.57 20.17
CA LEU A 144 -9.46 -17.83 20.90
C LEU A 144 -8.81 -17.62 22.28
N ASP A 145 -7.88 -16.67 22.40
CA ASP A 145 -7.22 -16.31 23.66
C ASP A 145 -8.14 -15.49 24.59
N GLU A 146 -9.06 -14.69 24.06
CA GLU A 146 -10.10 -14.01 24.84
C GLU A 146 -11.19 -14.99 25.28
N ALA A 147 -11.70 -15.83 24.38
CA ALA A 147 -12.72 -16.83 24.70
C ALA A 147 -12.23 -17.92 25.69
N ASN A 148 -10.94 -18.27 25.67
CA ASN A 148 -10.37 -19.19 26.67
C ASN A 148 -10.18 -18.53 28.04
N ARG A 149 -9.88 -17.23 28.11
CA ARG A 149 -9.80 -16.51 29.39
C ARG A 149 -11.16 -16.39 30.06
N GLU A 150 -12.21 -16.14 29.28
CA GLU A 150 -13.58 -16.07 29.80
C GLU A 150 -14.06 -17.44 30.37
N ARG A 151 -13.69 -18.54 29.72
CA ARG A 151 -13.98 -19.92 30.19
C ARG A 151 -13.15 -20.38 31.38
N GLU A 152 -12.02 -19.74 31.67
CA GLU A 152 -11.25 -20.00 32.87
C GLU A 152 -11.85 -19.25 34.07
N THR A 153 -12.29 -18.01 33.89
CA THR A 153 -12.97 -17.24 34.94
C THR A 153 -14.33 -17.81 35.36
N GLU A 154 -15.04 -18.52 34.49
CA GLU A 154 -16.31 -19.18 34.83
C GLU A 154 -16.12 -20.55 35.53
N ARG A 155 -14.93 -21.15 35.48
CA ARG A 155 -14.64 -22.42 36.17
C ARG A 155 -14.14 -22.24 37.60
N ASP A 156 -13.68 -21.04 37.94
CA ASP A 156 -13.14 -20.68 39.25
C ASP A 156 -14.17 -19.96 40.17
N VAL A 157 -15.45 -19.94 39.79
CA VAL A 157 -16.60 -19.42 40.56
C VAL A 157 -17.59 -20.54 40.85
#